data_AF-A0A960FN66-F1
#
_entry.id   AF-A0A960FN66-F1
#
_cell.length_a   1.000
_cell.length_b   1.000
_cell.length_c   1.000
_cell.angle_alpha   90.00
_cell.angle_beta   90.00
_cell.angle_gamma   90.00
#
_symmetry.space_group_name_H-M   'P 1'
#
loop_
_entity.id
_entity.type
_entity.pdbx_description
1 polymer ?
#
loop_
_entity_poly.entity_id
_entity_poly.type
_entity_poly.pdbx_seq_one_letter_code
_entity_poly.pdbx_strand_id
1 'polypeptide(L)'
;ARVLRPGGVVAWYDLRRSNPANAGVRGWPAPAVVGLFPGWAVDLRPVTVLPPLARRLGRATDRAYPWLARVRPLTTHLLGRVTKPA
;
A
#
# COMPACT_ATOMS: atom_id res chain seq x y z
N ALA A 1 17.32 -5.40 -10.39
CA ALA A 1 17.71 -4.98 -9.02
C ALA A 1 19.12 -5.46 -8.69
N ARG A 2 20.03 -4.50 -8.50
CA ARG A 2 21.47 -4.72 -8.28
C ARG A 2 21.80 -5.25 -6.88
N VAL A 3 21.04 -4.85 -5.87
CA VAL A 3 21.39 -5.07 -4.45
C VAL A 3 20.73 -6.29 -3.81
N LEU A 4 19.66 -6.82 -4.39
CA LEU A 4 18.88 -7.90 -3.80
C LEU A 4 19.38 -9.24 -4.33
N ARG A 5 19.66 -10.19 -3.43
CA ARG A 5 19.95 -11.58 -3.81
C ARG A 5 18.73 -12.24 -4.49
N PRO A 6 18.91 -13.29 -5.30
CA PRO A 6 17.80 -14.06 -5.84
C PRO A 6 16.89 -14.60 -4.72
N GLY A 7 15.58 -14.60 -4.95
CA GLY A 7 14.57 -14.92 -3.93
C GLY A 7 14.41 -13.87 -2.81
N GLY A 8 15.18 -12.78 -2.83
CA GLY A 8 15.05 -11.69 -1.86
C GLY A 8 13.76 -10.90 -2.04
N VAL A 9 13.33 -10.23 -0.97
CA VAL A 9 12.05 -9.53 -0.89
C VAL A 9 12.26 -8.02 -0.69
N VAL A 10 11.49 -7.22 -1.42
CA VAL A 10 11.26 -5.80 -1.15
C VAL A 10 9.90 -5.66 -0.45
N ALA A 11 9.89 -5.04 0.73
CA ALA A 11 8.68 -4.63 1.40
C ALA A 11 8.23 -3.27 0.84
N TRP A 12 6.99 -3.19 0.36
CA TRP A 12 6.40 -1.97 -0.16
C TRP A 12 5.33 -1.45 0.79
N TYR A 13 5.37 -0.17 1.13
CA TYR A 13 4.31 0.50 1.88
C TYR A 13 4.21 1.95 1.42
N ASP A 14 3.24 2.23 0.53
CA ASP A 14 3.09 3.56 -0.05
C ASP A 14 1.63 3.87 -0.43
N LEU A 15 1.34 5.14 -0.66
CA LEU A 15 0.05 5.65 -1.08
C LEU A 15 -0.33 5.11 -2.46
N ARG A 16 -1.57 4.62 -2.58
CA ARG A 16 -2.10 4.08 -3.84
C ARG A 16 -2.88 5.10 -4.67
N ARG A 17 -3.03 6.32 -4.16
CA ARG A 17 -3.75 7.45 -4.73
C ARG A 17 -2.98 8.72 -4.41
N SER A 18 -2.93 9.66 -5.35
CA SER A 18 -2.35 10.98 -5.11
C SER A 18 -3.13 11.73 -4.04
N ASN A 19 -2.45 12.60 -3.29
CA ASN A 19 -3.12 13.40 -2.27
C ASN A 19 -3.64 14.70 -2.92
N PRO A 20 -4.96 14.92 -3.02
CA PRO A 20 -5.49 16.15 -3.62
C PRO A 20 -5.11 17.40 -2.81
N ALA A 21 -4.84 17.26 -1.51
CA ALA A 21 -4.41 18.36 -0.65
C ALA A 21 -2.89 18.62 -0.69
N ASN A 22 -2.13 17.81 -1.43
CA ASN A 22 -0.68 18.02 -1.61
C ASN A 22 -0.23 17.49 -2.98
N ALA A 23 -0.09 18.40 -3.95
CA ALA A 23 0.31 18.08 -5.33
C ALA A 23 1.71 17.46 -5.45
N GLY A 24 2.58 17.64 -4.43
CA GLY A 24 3.89 16.98 -4.37
C GLY A 24 3.81 15.48 -4.07
N VAL A 25 2.66 14.99 -3.62
CA VAL A 25 2.45 13.59 -3.25
C VAL A 25 1.73 12.84 -4.38
N ARG A 26 2.48 11.99 -5.07
CA ARG A 26 1.96 11.12 -6.14
C ARG A 26 1.64 9.74 -5.59
N GLY A 27 0.47 9.23 -5.94
CA GLY A 27 0.09 7.86 -5.62
C GLY A 27 0.64 6.86 -6.61
N TRP A 28 0.92 5.66 -6.11
CA TRP A 28 1.36 4.51 -6.87
C TRP A 28 0.25 3.45 -6.92
N PRO A 29 -0.60 3.44 -7.96
CA PRO A 29 -1.63 2.41 -8.09
C PRO A 29 -0.98 1.04 -8.35
N ALA A 30 -1.68 -0.03 -7.97
CA ALA A 30 -1.13 -1.39 -8.05
C ALA A 30 -0.55 -1.77 -9.44
N PRO A 31 -1.20 -1.43 -10.58
CA PRO A 31 -0.62 -1.71 -11.90
C PRO A 31 0.70 -0.99 -12.16
N ALA A 32 0.85 0.25 -11.67
CA ALA A 32 2.10 1.00 -11.81
C ALA A 32 3.22 0.35 -10.98
N VAL A 33 2.91 -0.09 -9.76
CA VAL A 33 3.87 -0.80 -8.90
C VAL A 33 4.31 -2.11 -9.57
N VAL A 34 3.38 -2.90 -10.10
CA VAL A 34 3.70 -4.13 -10.85
C VAL A 34 4.61 -3.82 -12.05
N GLY A 35 4.33 -2.74 -12.78
CA GLY A 35 5.15 -2.31 -13.92
C GLY A 35 6.60 -1.94 -13.57
N LEU A 36 6.90 -1.56 -12.32
CA LEU A 36 8.27 -1.28 -11.86
C LEU A 36 9.12 -2.54 -11.70
N PHE A 37 8.49 -3.72 -11.55
CA PHE A 37 9.16 -4.97 -11.24
C PHE A 37 8.83 -6.06 -12.28
N PRO A 38 9.19 -5.86 -13.56
CA PRO A 38 8.90 -6.83 -14.61
C PRO A 38 9.57 -8.17 -14.30
N GLY A 39 8.78 -9.25 -14.38
CA GLY A 39 9.23 -10.62 -14.10
C GLY A 39 9.34 -10.98 -12.62
N TRP A 40 9.03 -10.07 -11.69
CA TRP A 40 9.06 -10.36 -10.25
C TRP A 40 7.69 -10.84 -9.76
N ALA A 41 7.67 -11.64 -8.68
CA ALA A 41 6.42 -12.00 -8.03
C ALA A 41 5.98 -10.86 -7.11
N VAL A 42 4.86 -10.22 -7.44
CA VAL A 42 4.34 -9.03 -6.76
C VAL A 42 2.99 -9.34 -6.12
N ASP A 43 2.94 -9.31 -4.79
CA ASP A 43 1.69 -9.37 -4.02
C ASP A 43 1.42 -8.01 -3.38
N LEU A 44 0.23 -7.44 -3.63
CA LEU A 44 -0.15 -6.10 -3.17
C LEU A 44 -1.55 -6.15 -2.56
N ARG A 45 -1.69 -5.62 -1.34
CA ARG A 45 -2.97 -5.52 -0.64
C ARG A 45 -3.21 -4.11 -0.11
N PRO A 46 -4.42 -3.55 -0.29
CA PRO A 46 -4.80 -2.32 0.39
C PRO A 46 -4.97 -2.56 1.89
N VAL A 47 -4.39 -1.72 2.75
CA VAL A 47 -4.41 -1.96 4.20
C VAL A 47 -4.82 -0.75 5.05
N THR A 48 -4.29 0.44 4.77
CA THR A 48 -4.40 1.56 5.72
C THR A 48 -5.64 2.37 5.45
N VAL A 49 -6.60 2.37 6.38
CA VAL A 49 -7.74 3.31 6.37
C VAL A 49 -7.22 4.75 6.34
N LEU A 50 -7.89 5.62 5.59
CA LEU A 50 -7.59 7.04 5.46
C LEU A 50 -7.15 7.63 6.81
N PRO A 51 -5.89 8.09 6.96
CA PRO A 51 -5.35 8.44 8.27
C PRO A 51 -6.15 9.51 9.04
N PRO A 52 -6.72 10.55 8.40
CA PRO A 52 -7.66 11.46 9.06
C PRO A 52 -8.88 10.76 9.67
N LEU A 53 -9.46 9.78 8.97
CA LEU A 53 -10.62 9.02 9.46
C LEU A 53 -10.21 8.10 10.61
N ALA A 54 -9.13 7.34 10.45
CA ALA A 54 -8.63 6.43 11.47
C ALA A 54 -8.32 7.16 12.79
N ARG A 55 -7.67 8.33 12.72
CA ARG A 55 -7.36 9.16 13.89
C ARG A 55 -8.60 9.68 14.63
N ARG A 56 -9.72 9.88 13.92
CA ARG A 56 -10.98 10.35 14.52
C ARG A 56 -11.77 9.24 15.23
N LEU A 57 -11.40 7.97 15.06
CA LEU A 57 -12.10 6.85 15.71
C LEU A 57 -11.90 6.84 17.24
N GLY A 58 -10.76 7.32 17.73
CA GLY A 58 -10.45 7.36 19.16
C GLY A 58 -10.64 6.00 19.82
N ARG A 59 -11.45 5.94 20.88
CA ARG A 59 -11.75 4.70 21.63
C ARG A 59 -12.50 3.64 20.80
N ALA A 60 -13.11 4.02 19.68
CA ALA A 60 -13.83 3.09 18.81
C ALA A 60 -12.91 2.36 17.82
N THR A 61 -11.60 2.66 17.80
CA THR A 61 -10.64 2.14 16.80
C THR A 61 -10.71 0.62 16.67
N ASP A 62 -10.60 -0.12 17.77
CA ASP A 62 -10.54 -1.59 17.74
C ASP A 62 -11.79 -2.22 17.13
N ARG A 63 -12.96 -1.59 17.31
CA ARG A 63 -14.23 -2.09 16.80
C ARG A 63 -14.50 -1.61 15.37
N ALA A 64 -14.22 -0.34 15.06
CA ALA A 64 -14.60 0.28 13.80
C ALA A 64 -13.56 0.08 12.69
N TYR A 65 -12.27 0.09 13.02
CA TYR A 65 -11.19 0.03 12.04
C TYR A 65 -11.25 -1.22 11.15
N PRO A 66 -11.47 -2.44 11.67
CA PRO A 66 -11.53 -3.64 10.83
C PRO A 66 -12.64 -3.57 9.77
N TRP A 67 -13.77 -2.95 10.09
CA TRP A 67 -14.86 -2.75 9.12
C TRP A 67 -14.50 -1.71 8.07
N LEU A 68 -13.93 -0.58 8.48
CA LEU A 68 -13.50 0.47 7.55
C LEU A 68 -12.38 -0.02 6.61
N ALA A 69 -11.48 -0.88 7.11
CA ALA A 69 -10.40 -1.47 6.32
C ALA A 69 -10.91 -2.41 5.20
N ARG A 70 -12.13 -2.95 5.32
CA ARG A 70 -12.77 -3.75 4.26
C ARG A 70 -13.28 -2.89 3.11
N VAL A 71 -13.54 -1.60 3.34
CA VAL A 71 -14.03 -0.67 2.33
C VAL A 71 -12.85 -0.14 1.52
N ARG A 72 -12.56 -0.80 0.39
CA ARG A 72 -11.40 -0.48 -0.48
C ARG A 72 -11.24 1.02 -0.81
N PRO A 73 -12.30 1.80 -1.06
CA PRO A 73 -12.15 3.25 -1.25
C PRO A 73 -11.59 4.02 -0.06
N LEU A 74 -11.78 3.52 1.18
CA LEU A 74 -11.27 4.13 2.40
C LEU A 74 -9.81 3.76 2.69
N THR A 75 -9.28 2.72 2.04
CA THR A 75 -7.88 2.35 2.19
C THR A 75 -6.97 3.15 1.24
N THR A 76 -5.97 3.84 1.79
CA THR A 76 -5.11 4.76 1.05
C THR A 76 -3.73 4.21 0.73
N HIS A 77 -3.27 3.15 1.40
CA HIS A 77 -1.95 2.58 1.19
C HIS A 77 -2.03 1.15 0.64
N LEU A 78 -1.04 0.78 -0.16
CA LEU A 78 -0.75 -0.60 -0.54
C LEU A 78 0.39 -1.10 0.34
N LEU A 79 0.17 -2.24 0.99
CA LEU A 79 1.23 -3.07 1.54
C LEU A 79 1.58 -4.14 0.52
N GLY A 80 2.87 -4.31 0.25
CA GLY A 80 3.33 -5.19 -0.79
C GLY A 80 4.52 -6.05 -0.40
N ARG A 81 4.54 -7.24 -0.98
CA ARG A 81 5.69 -8.14 -0.99
C ARG A 81 6.11 -8.35 -2.44
N VAL A 82 7.29 -7.84 -2.79
CA VAL A 82 7.85 -7.92 -4.14
C VAL A 82 9.08 -8.81 -4.10
N THR A 83 9.02 -9.97 -4.75
CA THR A 83 10.04 -11.03 -4.64
C THR A 83 10.85 -11.13 -5.92
N LYS A 84 12.18 -11.05 -5.79
CA LYS A 84 13.09 -11.23 -6.92
C LYS A 84 13.07 -12.68 -7.38
N PRO A 85 13.03 -12.94 -8.70
CA PRO A 85 13.25 -14.28 -9.23
C PRO A 85 14.55 -14.90 -8.71
N ALA A 86 14.57 -16.23 -8.66
CA ALA A 86 15.79 -17.00 -8.41
C ALA A 86 16.78 -16.84 -9.57
#